data_AF-A0A2H9P3I4-F1
#
_entry.id   AF-A0A2H9P3I4-F1
#
_cell.length_a   1.000
_cell.length_b   1.000
_cell.length_c   1.000
_cell.angle_alpha   90.00
_cell.angle_beta   90.00
_cell.angle_gamma   90.00
#
_symmetry.space_group_name_H-M   'P 1'
#
loop_
_entity.id
_entity.type
_entity.pdbx_description
1 polymer ?
#
loop_
_entity_poly.entity_id
_entity_poly.type
_entity_poly.pdbx_seq_one_letter_code
_entity_poly.pdbx_strand_id
1 'polypeptide(L)'
;MAKWHENLSKYGNLFSSDSISGTSPPSVFVGSYNYPKVFVGPMVPPIHGDTSILDSPEKWEGKSLEEIVNFRLNLIRGIQKVSIEQTEGHYIENLQEITMSSKPADSDLQFTKTTSTSVSLDGESAPFGPIGEIKSAKFYNTSATKSIEKIFYDKDLNAQDAVLNLYNSG
;
A
#
# COMPACT_ATOMS: atom_id res chain seq x y z
N MET A 1 -5.49 0.63 -28.91
CA MET A 1 -4.12 0.75 -28.39
C MET A 1 -4.21 1.25 -26.96
N ALA A 2 -3.70 0.49 -26.00
CA ALA A 2 -3.95 0.75 -24.59
C ALA A 2 -3.12 1.95 -24.09
N LYS A 3 -3.81 3.02 -23.65
CA LYS A 3 -3.22 4.33 -23.33
C LYS A 3 -2.52 4.38 -21.96
N TRP A 4 -2.45 3.29 -21.21
CA TRP A 4 -1.76 3.25 -19.91
C TRP A 4 -0.25 3.52 -20.03
N HIS A 5 0.38 3.21 -21.17
CA HIS A 5 1.76 3.62 -21.46
C HIS A 5 1.94 5.15 -21.43
N GLU A 6 0.91 5.90 -21.83
CA GLU A 6 0.91 7.36 -21.83
C GLU A 6 0.93 7.90 -20.40
N ASN A 7 0.18 7.28 -19.46
CA ASN A 7 0.23 7.65 -18.04
C ASN A 7 1.58 7.34 -17.40
N LEU A 8 2.19 6.20 -17.71
CA LEU A 8 3.56 5.88 -17.26
C LEU A 8 4.57 6.92 -17.78
N SER A 9 4.40 7.39 -19.02
CA SER A 9 5.25 8.46 -19.57
C SER A 9 4.96 9.84 -18.96
N LYS A 10 3.69 10.14 -18.67
CA LYS A 10 3.23 11.42 -18.10
C LYS A 10 3.70 11.62 -16.66
N TYR A 11 3.75 10.54 -15.88
CA TYR A 11 4.25 10.57 -14.50
C TYR A 11 5.69 10.04 -14.36
N GLY A 12 6.36 9.72 -15.47
CA GLY A 12 7.72 9.14 -15.49
C GLY A 12 8.77 9.94 -14.70
N ASN A 13 8.59 11.26 -14.60
CA ASN A 13 9.46 12.14 -13.80
C ASN A 13 9.20 12.03 -12.29
N LEU A 14 7.94 11.84 -11.85
CA LEU A 14 7.61 11.60 -10.43
C LEU A 14 8.12 10.24 -9.96
N PHE A 15 8.16 9.29 -10.90
CA PHE A 15 8.72 7.95 -10.71
C PHE A 15 10.24 7.91 -10.81
N SER A 16 10.89 9.06 -10.98
CA SER A 16 12.33 9.24 -10.96
C SER A 16 12.77 10.23 -9.87
N SER A 17 12.03 10.27 -8.75
CA SER A 17 12.37 11.04 -7.56
C SER A 17 13.00 10.16 -6.47
N ASP A 18 13.80 10.76 -5.60
CA ASP A 18 14.29 10.14 -4.36
C ASP A 18 13.34 10.33 -3.18
N SER A 19 12.23 11.03 -3.38
CA SER A 19 11.21 11.32 -2.37
C SER A 19 9.81 11.44 -2.98
N ILE A 20 8.79 11.18 -2.17
CA ILE A 20 7.38 11.35 -2.53
C ILE A 20 6.56 11.81 -1.34
N SER A 21 5.58 12.66 -1.60
CA SER A 21 4.50 13.03 -0.68
C SER A 21 3.16 12.73 -1.33
N GLY A 22 2.23 12.21 -0.55
CA GLY A 22 0.86 11.93 -0.99
C GLY A 22 0.04 11.22 0.07
N THR A 23 -1.19 10.84 -0.27
CA THR A 23 -2.08 10.14 0.67
C THR A 23 -2.15 8.65 0.33
N SER A 24 -1.59 7.79 1.18
CA SER A 24 -1.64 6.34 1.03
C SER A 24 -3.06 5.83 1.29
N PRO A 25 -3.67 5.02 0.40
CA PRO A 25 -4.87 4.27 0.76
C PRO A 25 -4.60 3.35 1.97
N PRO A 26 -5.66 2.91 2.68
CA PRO A 26 -5.56 2.03 3.85
C PRO A 26 -5.12 0.61 3.45
N SER A 27 -3.87 0.49 3.03
CA SER A 27 -3.32 -0.70 2.39
C SER A 27 -1.80 -0.70 2.48
N VAL A 28 -1.22 -1.90 2.46
CA VAL A 28 0.23 -2.09 2.48
C VAL A 28 0.61 -3.18 1.49
N PHE A 29 1.82 -3.07 0.95
CA PHE A 29 2.44 -4.11 0.15
C PHE A 29 3.15 -5.12 1.07
N VAL A 30 2.92 -6.41 0.82
CA VAL A 30 3.67 -7.52 1.42
C VAL A 30 4.10 -8.48 0.31
N GLY A 31 5.41 -8.61 0.11
CA GLY A 31 5.98 -9.53 -0.89
C GLY A 31 6.23 -10.93 -0.34
N SER A 32 6.39 -11.90 -1.24
CA SER A 32 6.75 -13.30 -0.90
C SER A 32 8.23 -13.62 -1.19
N TYR A 33 8.91 -12.78 -1.96
CA TYR A 33 10.31 -12.98 -2.33
C TYR A 33 11.23 -12.91 -1.10
N ASN A 34 12.28 -13.77 -1.06
CA ASN A 34 13.26 -13.88 0.03
C ASN A 34 12.75 -14.36 1.40
N TYR A 35 11.62 -15.07 1.45
CA TYR A 35 11.12 -15.70 2.69
C TYR A 35 12.24 -16.44 3.47
N PRO A 36 12.35 -16.28 4.81
CA PRO A 36 11.42 -15.60 5.72
C PRO A 36 11.65 -14.09 5.89
N LYS A 37 12.51 -13.45 5.09
CA LYS A 37 12.73 -12.00 5.10
C LYS A 37 12.12 -11.35 3.86
N VAL A 38 10.95 -10.78 4.03
CA VAL A 38 10.13 -10.25 2.95
C VAL A 38 10.23 -8.73 2.84
N PHE A 39 9.82 -8.20 1.69
CA PHE A 39 9.66 -6.76 1.50
C PHE A 39 8.26 -6.32 1.93
N VAL A 40 8.19 -5.29 2.78
CA VAL A 40 6.93 -4.70 3.25
C VAL A 40 6.99 -3.18 3.19
N GLY A 41 5.85 -2.55 2.95
CA GLY A 41 5.73 -1.10 3.12
C GLY A 41 4.48 -0.48 2.51
N PRO A 42 4.36 0.85 2.58
CA PRO A 42 3.17 1.58 2.15
C PRO A 42 3.10 1.69 0.63
N MET A 43 1.91 2.03 0.15
CA MET A 43 1.64 2.26 -1.27
C MET A 43 1.21 3.72 -1.45
N VAL A 44 2.16 4.61 -1.79
CA VAL A 44 1.91 6.07 -1.78
C VAL A 44 1.76 6.59 -3.21
N PRO A 45 0.62 7.16 -3.59
CA PRO A 45 0.48 7.86 -4.86
C PRO A 45 0.95 9.31 -4.75
N PRO A 46 1.38 9.97 -5.84
CA PRO A 46 1.84 11.37 -5.81
C PRO A 46 0.66 12.36 -5.85
N ILE A 47 -0.40 12.08 -5.09
CA ILE A 47 -1.61 12.90 -4.98
C ILE A 47 -2.09 12.90 -3.52
N HIS A 48 -2.77 13.98 -3.12
CA HIS A 48 -3.43 14.06 -1.82
C HIS A 48 -4.95 14.01 -1.95
N GLY A 49 -5.61 13.56 -0.87
CA GLY A 49 -7.06 13.50 -0.76
C GLY A 49 -7.57 12.06 -0.58
N ASP A 50 -8.80 11.80 -0.99
CA ASP A 50 -9.36 10.44 -0.91
C ASP A 50 -8.79 9.54 -2.02
N THR A 51 -7.77 8.77 -1.66
CA THR A 51 -7.11 7.80 -2.53
C THR A 51 -7.62 6.38 -2.33
N SER A 52 -8.69 6.17 -1.55
CA SER A 52 -9.23 4.84 -1.26
C SER A 52 -9.57 4.06 -2.53
N ILE A 53 -10.06 4.77 -3.56
CA ILE A 53 -10.40 4.15 -4.86
C ILE A 53 -9.20 3.48 -5.54
N LEU A 54 -7.96 3.84 -5.20
CA LEU A 54 -6.77 3.25 -5.81
C LEU A 54 -6.51 1.82 -5.34
N ASP A 55 -7.03 1.43 -4.18
CA ASP A 55 -6.84 0.11 -3.60
C ASP A 55 -8.07 -0.47 -2.89
N SER A 56 -9.26 -0.15 -3.40
CA SER A 56 -10.55 -0.71 -2.98
C SER A 56 -11.21 -1.43 -4.15
N PRO A 57 -10.86 -2.70 -4.44
CA PRO A 57 -11.46 -3.48 -5.53
C PRO A 57 -12.99 -3.53 -5.49
N GLU A 58 -13.58 -3.54 -4.29
CA GLU A 58 -15.01 -3.49 -4.04
C GLU A 58 -15.69 -2.21 -4.59
N LYS A 59 -14.92 -1.14 -4.83
CA LYS A 59 -15.39 0.12 -5.42
C LYS A 59 -15.10 0.23 -6.92
N TRP A 60 -14.52 -0.79 -7.55
CA TRP A 60 -14.17 -0.76 -8.98
C TRP A 60 -15.30 -1.20 -9.91
N GLU A 61 -16.48 -1.49 -9.38
CA GLU A 61 -17.64 -1.80 -10.21
C GLU A 61 -17.92 -0.66 -11.21
N GLY A 62 -18.12 -1.02 -12.49
CA GLY A 62 -18.32 -0.07 -13.57
C GLY A 62 -17.06 0.66 -14.07
N LYS A 63 -15.88 0.37 -13.50
CA LYS A 63 -14.59 0.89 -14.00
C LYS A 63 -14.07 0.04 -15.16
N SER A 64 -13.46 0.71 -16.13
CA SER A 64 -12.75 0.05 -17.21
C SER A 64 -11.47 -0.62 -16.71
N LEU A 65 -11.01 -1.65 -17.43
CA LEU A 65 -9.72 -2.28 -17.16
C LEU A 65 -8.57 -1.25 -17.17
N GLU A 66 -8.65 -0.25 -18.04
CA GLU A 66 -7.65 0.82 -18.12
C GLU A 66 -7.62 1.67 -16.84
N GLU A 67 -8.78 2.04 -16.28
CA GLU A 67 -8.85 2.75 -15.00
C GLU A 67 -8.24 1.92 -13.87
N ILE A 68 -8.59 0.63 -13.78
CA ILE A 68 -8.07 -0.28 -12.76
C ILE A 68 -6.55 -0.43 -12.86
N VAL A 69 -6.03 -0.60 -14.08
CA VAL A 69 -4.58 -0.65 -14.34
C VAL A 69 -3.93 0.66 -13.89
N ASN A 70 -4.52 1.81 -14.23
CA ASN A 70 -3.98 3.11 -13.83
C ASN A 70 -4.00 3.31 -12.30
N PHE A 71 -5.04 2.84 -11.60
CA PHE A 71 -5.09 2.91 -10.13
C PHE A 71 -3.88 2.24 -9.52
N ARG A 72 -3.57 1.02 -9.96
CA ARG A 72 -2.47 0.21 -9.46
C ARG A 72 -1.09 0.72 -9.86
N LEU A 73 -0.96 1.28 -11.07
CA LEU A 73 0.31 1.85 -11.55
C LEU A 73 0.67 3.18 -10.86
N ASN A 74 -0.32 3.91 -10.34
CA ASN A 74 -0.08 5.15 -9.60
C ASN A 74 0.41 4.93 -8.17
N LEU A 75 0.35 3.71 -7.65
CA LEU A 75 0.81 3.37 -6.30
C LEU A 75 2.31 3.05 -6.31
N ILE A 76 3.10 3.97 -5.78
CA ILE A 76 4.53 3.76 -5.60
C ILE A 76 4.74 2.94 -4.32
N ARG A 77 5.40 1.78 -4.47
CA ARG A 77 5.71 0.89 -3.36
C ARG A 77 6.98 1.36 -2.67
N GLY A 78 6.84 1.87 -1.45
CA GLY A 78 7.96 1.96 -0.53
C GLY A 78 8.23 0.58 0.07
N ILE A 79 9.45 0.07 -0.01
CA ILE A 79 9.81 -1.24 0.53
C ILE A 79 10.92 -1.15 1.57
N GLN A 80 10.78 -1.96 2.61
CA GLN A 80 11.83 -2.29 3.56
C GLN A 80 11.87 -3.79 3.78
N LYS A 81 13.07 -4.35 3.92
CA LYS A 81 13.25 -5.78 4.19
C LYS A 81 13.04 -6.07 5.68
N VAL A 82 12.06 -6.91 6.00
CA VAL A 82 11.68 -7.24 7.38
C VAL A 82 11.54 -8.76 7.55
N SER A 83 11.91 -9.28 8.73
CA SER A 83 11.66 -10.68 9.08
C SER A 83 10.17 -10.90 9.37
N ILE A 84 9.58 -12.01 8.93
CA ILE A 84 8.18 -12.36 9.27
C ILE A 84 7.94 -12.48 10.78
N GLU A 85 8.98 -12.70 11.56
CA GLU A 85 8.90 -12.78 13.03
C GLU A 85 8.93 -11.39 13.70
N GLN A 86 9.31 -10.34 12.98
CA GLN A 86 9.37 -8.99 13.50
C GLN A 86 7.99 -8.33 13.42
N THR A 87 7.26 -8.39 14.53
CA THR A 87 5.90 -7.85 14.68
C THR A 87 5.85 -6.48 15.36
N GLU A 88 6.98 -6.03 15.89
CA GLU A 88 7.13 -4.80 16.66
C GLU A 88 8.04 -3.77 15.98
N GLY A 89 7.96 -2.54 16.49
CA GLY A 89 8.83 -1.44 16.10
C GLY A 89 8.07 -0.41 15.27
N HIS A 90 8.46 0.85 15.43
CA HIS A 90 7.72 2.00 14.95
C HIS A 90 7.28 1.92 13.47
N TYR A 91 8.15 1.41 12.59
CA TYR A 91 7.79 1.24 11.18
C TYR A 91 6.67 0.20 10.97
N ILE A 92 6.75 -0.96 11.63
CA ILE A 92 5.74 -2.03 11.51
C ILE A 92 4.44 -1.62 12.17
N GLU A 93 4.50 -0.99 13.33
CA GLU A 93 3.31 -0.46 14.04
C GLU A 93 2.59 0.60 13.19
N ASN A 94 3.32 1.52 12.56
CA ASN A 94 2.71 2.50 11.65
C ASN A 94 2.03 1.82 10.44
N LEU A 95 2.64 0.79 9.85
CA LEU A 95 2.02 0.04 8.75
C LEU A 95 0.77 -0.72 9.19
N GLN A 96 0.79 -1.30 10.39
CA GLN A 96 -0.37 -1.95 10.99
C GLN A 96 -1.51 -0.92 11.18
N GLU A 97 -1.20 0.26 11.71
CA GLU A 97 -2.19 1.32 11.91
C GLU A 97 -2.81 1.80 10.59
N ILE A 98 -2.01 2.01 9.53
CA ILE A 98 -2.51 2.36 8.19
C ILE A 98 -3.43 1.27 7.64
N THR A 99 -3.05 0.01 7.82
CA THR A 99 -3.85 -1.14 7.33
C THR A 99 -5.18 -1.26 8.07
N MET A 100 -5.21 -0.94 9.37
CA MET A 100 -6.43 -0.95 10.17
C MET A 100 -7.29 0.30 9.98
N SER A 101 -6.78 1.33 9.31
CA SER A 101 -7.50 2.58 9.06
C SER A 101 -8.64 2.38 8.06
N SER A 102 -9.74 3.11 8.25
CA SER A 102 -10.80 3.21 7.24
C SER A 102 -10.58 4.37 6.27
N LYS A 103 -9.57 5.21 6.52
CA LYS A 103 -9.28 6.42 5.75
C LYS A 103 -7.84 6.39 5.21
N PRO A 104 -7.61 6.96 4.03
CA PRO A 104 -6.26 7.20 3.53
C PRO A 104 -5.44 8.06 4.51
N ALA A 105 -4.13 7.81 4.57
CA ALA A 105 -3.19 8.47 5.47
C ALA A 105 -2.17 9.30 4.69
N ASP A 106 -1.98 10.56 5.07
CA ASP A 106 -0.94 11.40 4.47
C ASP A 106 0.44 10.81 4.81
N SER A 107 1.30 10.74 3.81
CA SER A 107 2.54 9.97 3.85
C SER A 107 3.66 10.71 3.11
N ASP A 108 4.81 10.84 3.77
CA ASP A 108 6.06 11.30 3.16
C ASP A 108 7.07 10.16 3.18
N LEU A 109 7.59 9.78 2.01
CA LEU A 109 8.66 8.81 1.88
C LEU A 109 9.92 9.46 1.32
N GLN A 110 11.06 9.09 1.90
CA GLN A 110 12.37 9.30 1.32
C GLN A 110 12.96 7.93 0.98
N PHE A 111 13.55 7.81 -0.19
CA PHE A 111 14.17 6.59 -0.69
C PHE A 111 15.70 6.64 -0.59
N THR A 112 16.33 5.47 -0.55
CA THR A 112 17.81 5.34 -0.57
C THR A 112 18.38 5.73 -1.93
N LYS A 113 17.62 5.48 -2.99
CA LYS A 113 17.89 5.81 -4.39
C LYS A 113 16.59 6.21 -5.06
N THR A 114 16.69 6.85 -6.21
CA THR A 114 15.55 7.11 -7.08
C THR A 114 14.73 5.85 -7.32
N THR A 115 13.40 5.99 -7.27
CA THR A 115 12.49 4.87 -7.51
C THR A 115 12.73 4.25 -8.88
N SER A 116 12.59 2.94 -8.98
CA SER A 116 12.73 2.23 -10.25
C SER A 116 11.36 1.80 -10.76
N THR A 117 11.17 1.92 -12.07
CA THR A 117 9.96 1.44 -12.74
C THR A 117 10.25 0.06 -13.31
N SER A 118 9.69 -0.98 -12.70
CA SER A 118 9.63 -2.32 -13.28
C SER A 118 8.15 -2.74 -13.35
N VAL A 119 7.48 -2.35 -14.43
CA VAL A 119 6.11 -2.81 -14.67
C VAL A 119 6.21 -4.23 -15.23
N SER A 120 5.89 -5.24 -14.42
CA SER A 120 5.68 -6.60 -14.90
C SER A 120 4.20 -6.82 -15.15
N LEU A 121 3.85 -7.21 -16.38
CA LEU A 121 2.52 -7.67 -16.75
C LEU A 121 2.67 -9.15 -17.11
N ASP A 122 2.44 -10.03 -16.15
CA ASP A 122 2.46 -11.49 -16.37
C ASP A 122 1.05 -12.03 -16.71
N GLY A 123 0.02 -11.18 -16.72
CA GLY A 123 -1.37 -11.53 -17.03
C GLY A 123 -2.14 -12.17 -15.86
N GLU A 124 -1.43 -12.58 -14.82
CA GLU A 124 -1.98 -13.26 -13.64
C GLU A 124 -2.03 -12.34 -12.43
N SER A 125 -1.09 -11.40 -12.33
CA SER A 125 -0.97 -10.44 -11.24
C SER A 125 -1.48 -9.06 -11.65
N ALA A 126 -2.06 -8.33 -10.69
CA ALA A 126 -2.33 -6.91 -10.86
C ALA A 126 -1.02 -6.17 -11.17
N PRO A 127 -1.03 -5.18 -12.09
CA PRO A 127 0.16 -4.40 -12.38
C PRO A 127 0.65 -3.67 -11.14
N PHE A 128 1.94 -3.39 -11.15
CA PHE A 128 2.65 -2.80 -10.06
C PHE A 128 3.24 -1.46 -10.52
N GLY A 129 2.97 -0.38 -9.78
CA GLY A 129 3.66 0.90 -9.95
C GLY A 129 5.15 0.83 -9.65
N PRO A 130 5.87 1.95 -9.59
CA PRO A 130 7.30 1.96 -9.26
C PRO A 130 7.60 1.49 -7.83
N ILE A 131 8.86 1.19 -7.59
CA ILE A 131 9.36 0.68 -6.32
C ILE A 131 10.56 1.48 -5.84
N GLY A 132 10.62 1.75 -4.53
CA GLY A 132 11.74 2.45 -3.89
C GLY A 132 12.06 1.86 -2.53
N GLU A 133 13.34 1.64 -2.25
CA GLU A 133 13.78 1.23 -0.92
C GLU A 133 13.72 2.42 0.03
N ILE A 134 12.97 2.28 1.13
CA ILE A 134 12.72 3.36 2.08
C ILE A 134 13.98 3.66 2.89
N LYS A 135 14.35 4.94 2.91
CA LYS A 135 15.30 5.53 3.85
C LYS A 135 14.59 6.07 5.11
N SER A 136 13.44 6.70 4.92
CA SER A 136 12.57 7.14 6.01
C SER A 136 11.12 7.26 5.53
N ALA A 137 10.17 6.96 6.41
CA ALA A 137 8.75 7.13 6.15
C ALA A 137 8.11 7.90 7.32
N LYS A 138 7.26 8.86 6.99
CA LYS A 138 6.42 9.58 7.95
C LYS A 138 4.97 9.42 7.52
N PHE A 139 4.12 9.16 8.50
CA PHE A 139 2.68 9.00 8.30
C PHE A 139 1.95 9.97 9.22
N TYR A 140 0.88 10.54 8.72
CA TYR A 140 0.10 11.55 9.42
C TYR A 140 -1.39 11.22 9.32
N ASN A 141 -2.14 11.66 10.34
CA ASN A 141 -3.58 11.45 10.43
C ASN A 141 -3.99 9.97 10.31
N THR A 142 -3.13 9.05 10.73
CA THR A 142 -3.47 7.63 10.88
C THR A 142 -4.45 7.49 12.05
N SER A 143 -5.49 6.70 11.84
CA SER A 143 -6.42 6.33 12.90
C SER A 143 -6.98 4.96 12.54
N ALA A 144 -6.61 3.96 13.34
CA ALA A 144 -7.19 2.64 13.21
C ALA A 144 -8.71 2.69 13.42
N THR A 145 -9.42 1.81 12.72
CA THR A 145 -10.84 1.58 12.95
C THR A 145 -11.00 0.83 14.28
N LYS A 146 -11.70 1.42 15.25
CA LYS A 146 -11.78 0.92 16.63
C LYS A 146 -12.18 -0.56 16.75
N SER A 147 -13.07 -1.05 15.88
CA SER A 147 -13.48 -2.46 15.87
C SER A 147 -12.33 -3.40 15.46
N ILE A 148 -11.58 -3.01 14.42
CA ILE A 148 -10.40 -3.74 13.94
C ILE A 148 -9.29 -3.67 14.98
N GLU A 149 -8.99 -2.48 15.49
CA GLU A 149 -7.98 -2.24 16.52
C GLU A 149 -8.22 -3.11 17.76
N LYS A 150 -9.46 -3.12 18.26
CA LYS A 150 -9.85 -3.94 19.41
C LYS A 150 -9.57 -5.43 19.16
N ILE A 151 -9.94 -5.94 17.99
CA ILE A 151 -9.75 -7.36 17.64
C ILE A 151 -8.27 -7.67 17.43
N PHE A 152 -7.49 -6.76 16.84
CA PHE A 152 -6.05 -6.93 16.62
C PHE A 152 -5.26 -7.02 17.94
N TYR A 153 -5.64 -6.23 18.95
CA TYR A 153 -4.99 -6.25 20.27
C TYR A 153 -5.54 -7.31 21.23
N ASP A 154 -6.62 -8.01 20.87
CA ASP A 154 -7.14 -9.14 21.66
C ASP A 154 -6.22 -10.37 21.49
N LYS A 155 -5.51 -10.75 22.55
CA LYS A 155 -4.58 -11.88 22.54
C LYS A 155 -5.24 -13.21 22.92
N ASP A 156 -6.48 -13.17 23.40
CA ASP A 156 -7.23 -14.35 23.84
C ASP A 156 -8.24 -14.82 22.77
N LEU A 157 -8.61 -13.94 21.84
CA LEU A 157 -9.50 -14.27 20.73
C LEU A 157 -8.78 -15.08 19.64
N ASN A 158 -9.36 -16.23 19.28
CA ASN A 158 -8.84 -17.04 18.18
C ASN A 158 -8.91 -16.28 16.84
N ALA A 159 -7.90 -16.42 15.99
CA ALA A 159 -7.85 -15.76 14.68
C ALA A 159 -9.06 -16.09 13.78
N GLN A 160 -9.57 -17.33 13.85
CA GLN A 160 -10.78 -17.72 13.11
C GLN A 160 -12.00 -16.90 13.54
N ASP A 161 -12.21 -16.78 14.85
CA ASP A 161 -13.33 -16.04 15.43
C ASP A 161 -13.17 -14.54 15.17
N ALA A 162 -11.95 -14.01 15.27
CA ALA A 162 -11.61 -12.63 14.94
C ALA A 162 -12.02 -12.26 13.50
N VAL A 163 -11.63 -13.07 12.52
CA VAL A 163 -11.95 -12.83 11.11
C VAL A 163 -13.46 -12.93 10.84
N LEU A 164 -14.14 -13.93 11.41
CA LEU A 164 -15.60 -14.07 11.29
C LEU A 164 -16.34 -12.91 11.95
N ASN A 165 -15.91 -12.46 13.12
CA ASN A 165 -16.49 -11.32 13.82
C ASN A 165 -16.36 -10.03 13.01
N LEU A 166 -15.18 -9.77 12.43
CA LEU A 166 -14.97 -8.62 11.56
C LEU A 166 -15.87 -8.70 10.32
N TYR A 167 -15.85 -9.82 9.61
CA TYR A 167 -16.68 -10.02 8.41
C TYR A 167 -18.18 -9.80 8.67
N ASN A 168 -18.70 -10.32 9.79
CA ASN A 168 -20.11 -10.16 10.14
C ASN A 168 -20.46 -8.74 10.62
N SER A 169 -19.47 -7.93 11.01
CA SER A 169 -19.65 -6.57 11.52
C SER A 169 -19.62 -5.50 10.41
N GLY A 170 -19.34 -5.88 9.17
CA GLY A 170 -19.26 -5.01 7.99
C GLY A 170 -17.84 -4.57 7.68
#